data_AF-A0A7V0IYQ6-F1
#
_entry.id   AF-A0A7V0IYQ6-F1
#
_cell.length_a   1.000
_cell.length_b   1.000
_cell.length_c   1.000
_cell.angle_alpha   90.00
_cell.angle_beta   90.00
_cell.angle_gamma   90.00
#
_symmetry.space_group_name_H-M   'P 1'
#
loop_
_entity.id
_entity.type
_entity.pdbx_description
1 polymer ?
#
loop_
_entity_poly.entity_id
_entity_poly.type
_entity_poly.pdbx_seq_one_letter_code
_entity_poly.pdbx_strand_id
1 'polypeptide(L)'
;MKSMSSRALEINIAEHRVDVTIDPKYHVIQDVMSGYGGLQKLLDTFLKELSHPYKNRKFIVNEARTYSLGYFYDLKTHPEGPEAVRLYVDIAVDSIENAREAEVKTDAFHNLYVLLQKSIKESGTELNRFLPVINYGFSRINKLSGQRLSLIAGSYYQLNRLAEAFLKEATPETDFQAINSLLIRYFEYTFSYWLSENDPLEWFGREISGPLPPKISALFKPISHSHISSCRMKLHEIISREDDNSPATLEKLLCLPGYGEIVG
;
A
#
# COMPACT_ATOMS: atom_id res chain seq x y z
N MET A 1 -44.40 28.10 5.72
CA MET A 1 -42.92 28.19 5.83
C MET A 1 -42.30 27.35 4.73
N LYS A 2 -41.78 27.97 3.67
CA LYS A 2 -41.13 27.30 2.53
C LYS A 2 -39.63 27.65 2.52
N SER A 3 -38.80 26.61 2.42
CA SER A 3 -37.53 26.57 1.67
C SER A 3 -36.41 27.61 1.95
N MET A 4 -35.79 27.60 3.14
CA MET A 4 -34.42 28.16 3.26
C MET A 4 -33.32 27.11 3.02
N SER A 5 -33.54 25.85 3.39
CA SER A 5 -32.57 24.76 3.16
C SER A 5 -32.37 24.43 1.67
N SER A 6 -33.43 24.48 0.85
CA SER A 6 -33.36 24.21 -0.60
C SER A 6 -32.50 25.22 -1.34
N ARG A 7 -32.63 26.51 -1.01
CA ARG A 7 -31.97 27.60 -1.74
C ARG A 7 -30.48 27.71 -1.39
N ALA A 8 -30.10 27.47 -0.14
CA ALA A 8 -28.70 27.40 0.26
C ALA A 8 -27.99 26.18 -0.36
N LEU A 9 -28.68 25.03 -0.44
CA LEU A 9 -28.16 23.82 -1.10
C LEU A 9 -28.09 23.98 -2.62
N GLU A 10 -29.09 24.60 -3.25
CA GLU A 10 -29.10 24.92 -4.69
C GLU A 10 -27.99 25.92 -5.05
N ILE A 11 -27.74 26.93 -4.21
CA ILE A 11 -26.63 27.88 -4.40
C ILE A 11 -25.29 27.15 -4.23
N ASN A 12 -25.13 26.27 -3.23
CA ASN A 12 -23.92 25.46 -3.06
C ASN A 12 -23.67 24.54 -4.28
N ILE A 13 -24.72 23.86 -4.78
CA ILE A 13 -24.65 23.00 -5.96
C ILE A 13 -24.38 23.80 -7.24
N ALA A 14 -24.94 25.01 -7.36
CA ALA A 14 -24.72 25.89 -8.51
C ALA A 14 -23.32 26.54 -8.49
N GLU A 15 -22.79 26.92 -7.33
CA GLU A 15 -21.41 27.41 -7.17
C GLU A 15 -20.37 26.32 -7.41
N HIS A 16 -20.74 25.04 -7.27
CA HIS A 16 -19.88 23.89 -7.54
C HIS A 16 -20.07 23.24 -8.91
N ARG A 17 -20.89 23.82 -9.81
CA ARG A 17 -20.92 23.40 -11.22
C ARG A 17 -19.70 23.96 -11.96
N VAL A 18 -18.56 23.35 -11.71
CA VAL A 18 -17.38 23.52 -12.56
C VAL A 18 -17.58 22.61 -13.77
N ASP A 19 -17.46 23.15 -14.98
CA ASP A 19 -17.38 22.32 -16.19
C ASP A 19 -16.02 21.61 -16.16
N VAL A 20 -16.02 20.36 -15.70
CA VAL A 20 -14.79 19.60 -15.50
C VAL A 20 -14.48 18.80 -16.75
N THR A 21 -13.39 19.21 -17.40
CA THR A 21 -12.72 18.45 -18.44
C THR A 21 -11.79 17.42 -17.82
N ILE A 22 -11.52 16.34 -18.56
CA ILE A 22 -10.56 15.32 -18.14
C ILE A 22 -9.15 15.92 -18.22
N ASP A 23 -8.39 15.83 -17.14
CA ASP A 23 -6.98 16.21 -17.13
C ASP A 23 -6.22 15.34 -18.14
N PRO A 24 -5.47 15.93 -19.10
CA PRO A 24 -4.81 15.20 -20.18
C PRO A 24 -3.93 14.03 -19.72
N LYS A 25 -3.38 14.08 -18.50
CA LYS A 25 -2.59 12.97 -17.96
C LYS A 25 -3.38 11.66 -17.83
N TYR A 26 -4.70 11.73 -17.74
CA TYR A 26 -5.57 10.55 -17.63
C TYR A 26 -6.02 9.98 -18.97
N HIS A 27 -5.67 10.60 -20.10
CA HIS A 27 -5.98 10.05 -21.42
C HIS A 27 -5.33 8.67 -21.63
N VAL A 28 -4.16 8.42 -21.03
CA VAL A 28 -3.52 7.09 -21.04
C VAL A 28 -4.45 6.00 -20.49
N ILE A 29 -5.24 6.30 -19.44
CA ILE A 29 -6.23 5.35 -18.91
C ILE A 29 -7.38 5.17 -19.90
N GLN A 30 -7.83 6.23 -20.59
CA GLN A 30 -8.87 6.12 -21.63
C GLN A 30 -8.42 5.25 -22.79
N ASP A 31 -7.21 5.45 -23.26
CA ASP A 31 -6.68 4.76 -24.43
C ASP A 31 -6.53 3.26 -24.14
N VAL A 32 -5.98 2.89 -22.98
CA VAL A 32 -5.88 1.49 -22.53
C VAL A 32 -7.27 0.83 -22.43
N MET A 33 -8.29 1.57 -22.00
CA MET A 33 -9.64 1.04 -21.74
C MET A 33 -10.60 1.20 -22.95
N SER A 34 -10.12 1.73 -24.08
CA SER A 34 -10.93 2.11 -25.23
C SER A 34 -11.66 0.94 -25.91
N GLY A 35 -11.19 -0.29 -25.72
CA GLY A 35 -11.80 -1.51 -26.27
C GLY A 35 -13.20 -1.85 -25.73
N TYR A 36 -13.65 -1.20 -24.65
CA TYR A 36 -14.94 -1.49 -24.00
C TYR A 36 -15.96 -0.38 -24.23
N GLY A 37 -16.68 -0.46 -25.36
CA GLY A 37 -17.72 0.53 -25.72
C GLY A 37 -18.83 0.70 -24.66
N GLY A 38 -19.11 -0.33 -23.85
CA GLY A 38 -20.08 -0.26 -22.76
C GLY A 38 -19.60 0.51 -21.51
N LEU A 39 -18.28 0.72 -21.37
CA LEU A 39 -17.67 1.35 -20.20
C LEU A 39 -17.34 2.82 -20.40
N GLN A 40 -17.32 3.33 -21.64
CA GLN A 40 -16.84 4.70 -21.91
C GLN A 40 -17.54 5.77 -21.08
N LYS A 41 -18.87 5.71 -20.92
CA LYS A 41 -19.59 6.69 -20.10
C LYS A 41 -19.21 6.63 -18.61
N LEU A 42 -19.01 5.42 -18.08
CA LEU A 42 -18.60 5.22 -16.69
C LEU A 42 -17.15 5.67 -16.50
N LEU A 43 -16.29 5.35 -17.46
CA LEU A 43 -14.89 5.75 -17.45
C LEU A 43 -14.76 7.27 -17.53
N ASP A 44 -15.48 7.94 -18.42
CA ASP A 44 -15.51 9.40 -18.50
C ASP A 44 -15.98 10.03 -17.19
N THR A 45 -16.96 9.43 -16.52
CA THR A 45 -17.43 9.89 -15.22
C THR A 45 -16.32 9.77 -14.18
N PHE A 46 -15.64 8.63 -14.12
CA PHE A 46 -14.51 8.39 -13.23
C PHE A 46 -13.36 9.39 -13.48
N LEU A 47 -12.98 9.61 -14.73
CA LEU A 47 -11.85 10.47 -15.08
C LEU A 47 -12.16 11.96 -14.91
N LYS A 48 -13.41 12.38 -15.12
CA LYS A 48 -13.86 13.72 -14.74
C LYS A 48 -13.82 13.89 -13.23
N GLU A 49 -14.27 12.90 -12.46
CA GLU A 49 -14.21 12.97 -11.00
C GLU A 49 -12.76 13.06 -10.48
N LEU A 50 -11.81 12.35 -11.10
CA LEU A 50 -10.37 12.50 -10.80
C LEU A 50 -9.83 13.91 -11.07
N SER A 51 -10.42 14.60 -12.04
CA SER A 51 -10.03 15.95 -12.49
C SER A 51 -10.78 17.05 -11.71
N HIS A 52 -11.76 16.69 -10.90
CA HIS A 52 -12.58 17.62 -10.15
C HIS A 52 -11.78 18.25 -8.98
N PRO A 53 -11.90 19.57 -8.71
CA PRO A 53 -11.19 20.21 -7.60
C PRO A 53 -11.66 19.69 -6.22
N TYR A 54 -12.92 19.28 -6.13
CA TYR A 54 -13.52 18.69 -4.93
C TYR A 54 -13.85 17.23 -5.18
N LYS A 55 -12.86 16.36 -5.01
CA LYS A 55 -12.94 14.94 -5.36
C LYS A 55 -13.81 14.14 -4.37
N ASN A 56 -14.75 13.36 -4.88
CA ASN A 56 -15.38 12.25 -4.19
C ASN A 56 -14.41 11.06 -4.11
N ARG A 57 -13.54 11.09 -3.10
CA ARG A 57 -12.47 10.10 -2.94
C ARG A 57 -12.99 8.68 -2.72
N LYS A 58 -14.14 8.50 -2.05
CA LYS A 58 -14.75 7.18 -1.90
C LYS A 58 -15.15 6.59 -3.25
N PHE A 59 -15.79 7.38 -4.11
CA PHE A 59 -16.11 6.96 -5.47
C PHE A 59 -14.86 6.67 -6.28
N ILE A 60 -13.86 7.57 -6.25
CA ILE A 60 -12.58 7.38 -6.97
C ILE A 60 -11.89 6.08 -6.57
N VAL A 61 -11.79 5.79 -5.27
CA VAL A 61 -11.14 4.56 -4.77
C VAL A 61 -11.90 3.31 -5.24
N ASN A 62 -13.23 3.35 -5.23
CA ASN A 62 -14.06 2.23 -5.69
C ASN A 62 -13.92 1.98 -7.20
N GLU A 63 -14.03 3.03 -8.01
CA GLU A 63 -13.91 2.91 -9.46
C GLU A 63 -12.48 2.55 -9.90
N ALA A 64 -11.46 3.14 -9.27
CA ALA A 64 -10.07 2.81 -9.53
C ALA A 64 -9.81 1.32 -9.32
N ARG A 65 -10.39 0.70 -8.27
CA ARG A 65 -10.29 -0.75 -8.04
C ARG A 65 -10.83 -1.55 -9.22
N THR A 66 -12.00 -1.19 -9.72
CA THR A 66 -12.64 -1.86 -10.86
C THR A 66 -11.75 -1.82 -12.08
N TYR A 67 -11.26 -0.64 -12.45
CA TYR A 67 -10.44 -0.47 -13.65
C TYR A 67 -9.02 -1.03 -13.51
N SER A 68 -8.38 -0.85 -12.36
CA SER A 68 -6.99 -1.29 -12.17
C SER A 68 -6.86 -2.80 -11.93
N LEU A 69 -7.87 -3.43 -11.32
CA LEU A 69 -7.83 -4.86 -10.98
C LEU A 69 -8.72 -5.71 -11.90
N GLY A 70 -9.94 -5.24 -12.21
CA GLY A 70 -10.89 -5.97 -13.03
C GLY A 70 -10.49 -6.07 -14.50
N TYR A 71 -9.78 -5.05 -15.00
CA TYR A 71 -9.30 -4.95 -16.39
C TYR A 71 -7.77 -5.02 -16.48
N PHE A 72 -7.14 -5.74 -15.55
CA PHE A 72 -5.68 -5.85 -15.52
C PHE A 72 -5.11 -6.53 -16.77
N TYR A 73 -5.88 -7.40 -17.44
CA TYR A 73 -5.45 -7.99 -18.71
C TYR A 73 -5.17 -6.93 -19.78
N ASP A 74 -6.04 -5.92 -19.90
CA ASP A 74 -5.89 -4.82 -20.85
C ASP A 74 -4.70 -3.93 -20.48
N LEU A 75 -4.52 -3.65 -19.18
CA LEU A 75 -3.32 -2.98 -18.69
C LEU A 75 -2.07 -3.77 -19.08
N LYS A 76 -2.06 -5.08 -18.91
CA LYS A 76 -0.90 -5.92 -19.23
C LYS A 76 -0.56 -5.92 -20.72
N THR A 77 -1.57 -6.04 -21.59
CA THR A 77 -1.37 -6.22 -23.04
C THR A 77 -1.16 -4.90 -23.77
N HIS A 78 -1.61 -3.77 -23.24
CA HIS A 78 -1.44 -2.47 -23.87
C HIS A 78 0.01 -1.95 -23.75
N PRO A 79 0.58 -1.31 -24.79
CA PRO A 79 1.92 -0.71 -24.72
C PRO A 79 2.11 0.26 -23.55
N GLU A 80 1.12 1.12 -23.31
CA GLU A 80 1.10 2.12 -22.21
C GLU A 80 0.58 1.57 -20.88
N GLY A 81 0.38 0.27 -20.78
CA GLY A 81 -0.03 -0.44 -19.57
C GLY A 81 0.70 -0.03 -18.29
N PRO A 82 2.04 -0.05 -18.28
CA PRO A 82 2.83 0.37 -17.12
C PRO A 82 2.56 1.82 -16.70
N GLU A 83 2.34 2.73 -17.65
CA GLU A 83 2.04 4.13 -17.36
C GLU A 83 0.63 4.30 -16.79
N ALA A 84 -0.36 3.56 -17.29
CA ALA A 84 -1.68 3.53 -16.68
C ALA A 84 -1.64 2.96 -15.24
N VAL A 85 -0.87 1.90 -14.98
CA VAL A 85 -0.66 1.39 -13.62
C VAL A 85 0.00 2.44 -12.73
N ARG A 86 0.94 3.24 -13.26
CA ARG A 86 1.59 4.33 -12.52
C ARG A 86 0.57 5.38 -12.08
N LEU A 87 -0.39 5.72 -12.94
CA LEU A 87 -1.50 6.62 -12.60
C LEU A 87 -2.41 6.03 -11.52
N TYR A 88 -2.71 4.72 -11.54
CA TYR A 88 -3.46 4.09 -10.46
C TYR A 88 -2.71 4.08 -9.13
N VAL A 89 -1.39 3.92 -9.14
CA VAL A 89 -0.54 4.13 -7.95
C VAL A 89 -0.70 5.56 -7.43
N ASP A 90 -0.64 6.57 -8.31
CA ASP A 90 -0.81 7.97 -7.92
C ASP A 90 -2.19 8.25 -7.32
N ILE A 91 -3.25 7.71 -7.91
CA ILE A 91 -4.64 7.85 -7.46
C ILE A 91 -4.81 7.25 -6.06
N ALA A 92 -4.27 6.05 -5.83
CA ALA A 92 -4.32 5.41 -4.54
C ALA A 92 -3.55 6.21 -3.49
N VAL A 93 -2.33 6.65 -3.80
CA VAL A 93 -1.50 7.43 -2.86
C VAL A 93 -2.14 8.79 -2.53
N ASP A 94 -2.66 9.52 -3.53
CA ASP A 94 -3.41 10.76 -3.30
C ASP A 94 -4.60 10.53 -2.35
N SER A 95 -5.30 9.41 -2.51
CA SER A 95 -6.44 9.06 -1.64
C SER A 95 -5.99 8.69 -0.22
N ILE A 96 -4.90 7.97 -0.05
CA ILE A 96 -4.30 7.66 1.28
C ILE A 96 -3.90 8.96 1.99
N GLU A 97 -3.33 9.92 1.26
CA GLU A 97 -2.83 11.16 1.83
C GLU A 97 -3.95 12.14 2.19
N ASN A 98 -4.95 12.26 1.32
CA ASN A 98 -5.87 13.39 1.32
C ASN A 98 -7.34 13.03 1.58
N ALA A 99 -7.71 11.75 1.72
CA ALA A 99 -9.05 11.40 2.18
C ALA A 99 -9.30 11.85 3.62
N ARG A 100 -10.57 12.14 3.94
CA ARG A 100 -10.98 12.52 5.30
C ARG A 100 -11.27 11.27 6.13
N GLU A 101 -11.98 10.32 5.53
CA GLU A 101 -12.40 9.09 6.17
C GLU A 101 -11.24 8.08 6.25
N ALA A 102 -11.01 7.50 7.43
CA ALA A 102 -9.99 6.48 7.63
C ALA A 102 -10.26 5.21 6.79
N GLU A 103 -11.54 4.82 6.65
CA GLU A 103 -11.96 3.70 5.81
C GLU A 103 -11.49 3.87 4.36
N VAL A 104 -11.69 5.07 3.77
CA VAL A 104 -11.27 5.36 2.39
C VAL A 104 -9.74 5.29 2.24
N LYS A 105 -8.97 5.69 3.26
CA LYS A 105 -7.50 5.54 3.24
C LYS A 105 -7.09 4.07 3.26
N THR A 106 -7.75 3.26 4.09
CA THR A 106 -7.52 1.82 4.17
C THR A 106 -7.85 1.12 2.86
N ASP A 107 -8.99 1.46 2.25
CA ASP A 107 -9.40 0.92 0.95
C ASP A 107 -8.44 1.32 -0.17
N ALA A 108 -7.96 2.57 -0.16
CA ALA A 108 -6.96 3.05 -1.11
C ALA A 108 -5.62 2.29 -0.96
N PHE A 109 -5.17 2.07 0.28
CA PHE A 109 -3.97 1.27 0.53
C PHE A 109 -4.15 -0.19 0.10
N HIS A 110 -5.32 -0.79 0.37
CA HIS A 110 -5.66 -2.13 -0.10
C HIS A 110 -5.59 -2.23 -1.63
N ASN A 111 -6.21 -1.28 -2.33
CA ASN A 111 -6.16 -1.24 -3.80
C ASN A 111 -4.73 -1.15 -4.33
N LEU A 112 -3.90 -0.29 -3.72
CA LEU A 112 -2.49 -0.16 -4.06
C LEU A 112 -1.73 -1.49 -3.84
N TYR A 113 -1.90 -2.11 -2.68
CA TYR A 113 -1.26 -3.38 -2.36
C TYR A 113 -1.64 -4.48 -3.37
N VAL A 114 -2.93 -4.65 -3.64
CA VAL A 114 -3.41 -5.69 -4.57
C VAL A 114 -3.00 -5.38 -6.00
N LEU A 115 -2.97 -4.11 -6.42
CA LEU A 115 -2.48 -3.71 -7.73
C LEU A 115 -1.01 -4.12 -7.91
N LEU A 116 -0.15 -3.76 -6.95
CA LEU A 116 1.26 -4.15 -7.00
C LEU A 116 1.42 -5.67 -6.99
N GLN A 117 0.69 -6.38 -6.12
CA GLN A 117 0.73 -7.83 -6.07
C GLN A 117 0.31 -8.47 -7.41
N LYS A 118 -0.73 -7.93 -8.04
CA LYS A 118 -1.23 -8.38 -9.34
C LYS A 118 -0.22 -8.09 -10.45
N SER A 119 0.39 -6.91 -10.46
CA SER A 119 1.49 -6.57 -11.37
C SER A 119 2.70 -7.48 -11.23
N ILE A 120 3.03 -7.92 -10.01
CA ILE A 120 4.11 -8.88 -9.78
C ILE A 120 3.73 -10.27 -10.32
N LYS A 121 2.56 -10.78 -9.93
CA LYS A 121 2.21 -12.20 -10.17
C LYS A 121 1.61 -12.49 -11.55
N GLU A 122 0.96 -11.51 -12.18
CA GLU A 122 0.14 -11.76 -13.38
C GLU A 122 0.70 -11.11 -14.65
N SER A 123 1.79 -10.32 -14.55
CA SER A 123 2.45 -9.75 -15.73
C SER A 123 3.13 -10.81 -16.60
N GLY A 124 3.59 -11.92 -16.02
CA GLY A 124 4.19 -13.03 -16.77
C GLY A 124 5.37 -12.55 -17.62
N THR A 125 5.34 -12.83 -18.94
CA THR A 125 6.38 -12.41 -19.89
C THR A 125 6.55 -10.88 -19.97
N GLU A 126 5.53 -10.12 -19.58
CA GLU A 126 5.57 -8.65 -19.59
C GLU A 126 6.19 -8.06 -18.32
N LEU A 127 6.58 -8.87 -17.33
CA LEU A 127 7.05 -8.40 -16.03
C LEU A 127 8.15 -7.33 -16.12
N ASN A 128 9.13 -7.51 -17.02
CA ASN A 128 10.22 -6.56 -17.20
C ASN A 128 9.73 -5.14 -17.58
N ARG A 129 8.61 -5.00 -18.29
CA ARG A 129 7.99 -3.70 -18.60
C ARG A 129 7.31 -3.08 -17.37
N PHE A 130 6.88 -3.90 -16.42
CA PHE A 130 6.21 -3.48 -15.19
C PHE A 130 7.16 -3.24 -14.01
N LEU A 131 8.39 -3.76 -14.03
CA LEU A 131 9.37 -3.55 -12.95
C LEU A 131 9.54 -2.06 -12.56
N PRO A 132 9.68 -1.10 -13.50
CA PRO A 132 9.81 0.31 -13.14
C PRO A 132 8.61 0.86 -12.36
N VAL A 133 7.38 0.49 -12.75
CA VAL A 133 6.17 0.95 -12.05
C VAL A 133 5.94 0.23 -10.73
N ILE A 134 6.37 -1.03 -10.60
CA ILE A 134 6.37 -1.76 -9.33
C ILE A 134 7.31 -1.07 -8.33
N ASN A 135 8.55 -0.77 -8.76
CA ASN A 135 9.53 -0.04 -7.94
C ASN A 135 9.08 1.39 -7.62
N TYR A 136 8.39 2.05 -8.54
CA TYR A 136 7.73 3.31 -8.29
C TYR A 136 6.68 3.19 -7.16
N GLY A 137 5.84 2.15 -7.21
CA GLY A 137 4.85 1.84 -6.17
C GLY A 137 5.50 1.65 -4.80
N PHE A 138 6.53 0.81 -4.71
CA PHE A 138 7.29 0.62 -3.46
C PHE A 138 7.87 1.93 -2.94
N SER A 139 8.46 2.75 -3.82
CA SER A 139 9.02 4.05 -3.48
C SER A 139 7.95 5.03 -2.98
N ARG A 140 6.73 4.99 -3.53
CA ARG A 140 5.62 5.83 -3.06
C ARG A 140 5.12 5.40 -1.69
N ILE A 141 4.96 4.08 -1.46
CA ILE A 141 4.62 3.56 -0.13
C ILE A 141 5.71 3.96 0.88
N ASN A 142 6.98 3.82 0.51
CA ASN A 142 8.12 4.16 1.35
C ASN A 142 8.27 5.67 1.61
N LYS A 143 7.44 6.54 1.02
CA LYS A 143 7.41 7.98 1.34
C LYS A 143 6.25 8.35 2.26
N LEU A 144 5.26 7.46 2.45
CA LEU A 144 4.15 7.69 3.37
C LEU A 144 4.67 7.79 4.81
N SER A 145 4.28 8.82 5.56
CA SER A 145 4.81 9.11 6.90
C SER A 145 3.72 9.46 7.92
N GLY A 146 4.09 9.47 9.21
CA GLY A 146 3.18 9.73 10.32
C GLY A 146 2.15 8.62 10.50
N GLN A 147 0.89 8.99 10.77
CA GLN A 147 -0.24 8.06 10.97
C GLN A 147 -0.53 7.12 9.77
N ARG A 148 0.07 7.38 8.60
CA ARG A 148 -0.03 6.49 7.44
C ARG A 148 0.88 5.28 7.57
N LEU A 149 2.01 5.41 8.28
CA LEU A 149 2.94 4.31 8.52
C LEU A 149 2.35 3.28 9.48
N SER A 150 1.58 3.73 10.48
CA SER A 150 0.79 2.84 11.35
C SER A 150 -0.32 2.12 10.59
N LEU A 151 -0.98 2.79 9.64
CA LEU A 151 -1.97 2.17 8.76
C LEU A 151 -1.35 1.06 7.90
N ILE A 152 -0.16 1.30 7.33
CA ILE A 152 0.58 0.31 6.56
C ILE A 152 0.97 -0.88 7.45
N ALA A 153 1.61 -0.60 8.59
CA ALA A 153 2.17 -1.62 9.45
C ALA A 153 1.09 -2.50 10.12
N GLY A 154 0.00 -1.88 10.58
CA GLY A 154 -1.13 -2.56 11.20
C GLY A 154 -2.15 -3.13 10.22
N SER A 155 -1.93 -2.99 8.90
CA SER A 155 -2.83 -3.58 7.92
C SER A 155 -2.74 -5.10 7.93
N TYR A 156 -3.84 -5.77 7.60
CA TYR A 156 -3.84 -7.22 7.32
C TYR A 156 -2.87 -7.58 6.18
N TYR A 157 -2.54 -6.62 5.31
CA TYR A 157 -1.65 -6.78 4.18
C TYR A 157 -0.19 -6.64 4.59
N GLN A 158 0.43 -7.79 4.81
CA GLN A 158 1.82 -7.95 5.20
C GLN A 158 2.78 -7.58 4.05
N LEU A 159 3.57 -6.50 4.21
CA LEU A 159 4.56 -6.06 3.20
C LEU A 159 5.64 -7.12 2.93
N ASN A 160 6.00 -7.94 3.92
CA ASN A 160 6.87 -9.10 3.75
C ASN A 160 6.29 -10.11 2.75
N ARG A 161 4.97 -10.37 2.75
CA ARG A 161 4.35 -11.26 1.75
C ARG A 161 4.37 -10.69 0.33
N LEU A 162 4.28 -9.36 0.19
CA LEU A 162 4.42 -8.70 -1.10
C LEU A 162 5.87 -8.80 -1.62
N ALA A 163 6.83 -8.60 -0.73
CA ALA A 163 8.25 -8.78 -1.00
C ALA A 163 8.61 -10.23 -1.36
N GLU A 164 8.06 -11.23 -0.68
CA GLU A 164 8.22 -12.64 -1.04
C GLU A 164 7.72 -12.94 -2.45
N ALA A 165 6.55 -12.39 -2.81
CA ALA A 165 6.03 -12.52 -4.17
C ALA A 165 6.95 -11.85 -5.19
N PHE A 166 7.50 -10.67 -4.87
CA PHE A 166 8.43 -9.96 -5.74
C PHE A 166 9.73 -10.74 -5.95
N LEU A 167 10.32 -11.26 -4.87
CA LEU A 167 11.54 -12.08 -4.91
C LEU A 167 11.34 -13.34 -5.77
N LYS A 168 10.18 -13.99 -5.64
CA LYS A 168 9.88 -15.21 -6.39
C LYS A 168 9.80 -14.99 -7.91
N GLU A 169 9.27 -13.85 -8.32
CA GLU A 169 9.10 -13.51 -9.75
C GLU A 169 10.31 -12.72 -10.30
N ALA A 170 11.37 -12.53 -9.50
CA ALA A 170 12.51 -11.72 -9.89
C ALA A 170 13.22 -12.26 -11.15
N THR A 171 13.60 -11.32 -12.01
CA THR A 171 14.39 -11.53 -13.22
C THR A 171 15.80 -10.92 -13.05
N PRO A 172 16.77 -11.21 -13.93
CA PRO A 172 18.07 -10.57 -13.89
C PRO A 172 18.04 -9.03 -13.96
N GLU A 173 16.98 -8.45 -14.54
CA GLU A 173 16.77 -7.00 -14.63
C GLU A 173 16.12 -6.39 -13.37
N THR A 174 15.80 -7.21 -12.37
CA THR A 174 15.11 -6.76 -11.17
C THR A 174 16.01 -5.90 -10.29
N ASP A 175 15.55 -4.67 -10.04
CA ASP A 175 16.10 -3.74 -9.06
C ASP A 175 15.36 -3.92 -7.72
N PHE A 176 16.13 -4.24 -6.68
CA PHE A 176 15.67 -4.53 -5.33
C PHE A 176 15.74 -3.32 -4.39
N GLN A 177 16.33 -2.21 -4.80
CA GLN A 177 16.57 -1.06 -3.92
C GLN A 177 15.28 -0.53 -3.30
N ALA A 178 14.22 -0.39 -4.10
CA ALA A 178 12.95 0.17 -3.64
C ALA A 178 12.24 -0.73 -2.62
N ILE A 179 12.23 -2.04 -2.83
CA ILE A 179 11.59 -3.00 -1.92
C ILE A 179 12.40 -3.20 -0.64
N ASN A 180 13.74 -3.27 -0.74
CA ASN A 180 14.61 -3.39 0.43
C ASN A 180 14.48 -2.15 1.32
N SER A 181 14.52 -0.95 0.73
CA SER A 181 14.31 0.31 1.46
C SER A 181 12.95 0.36 2.16
N LEU A 182 11.90 -0.12 1.48
CA LEU A 182 10.55 -0.20 2.06
C LEU A 182 10.49 -1.17 3.24
N LEU A 183 11.06 -2.37 3.11
CA LEU A 183 11.07 -3.36 4.18
C LEU A 183 11.93 -2.92 5.37
N ILE A 184 13.10 -2.33 5.14
CA ILE A 184 13.94 -1.77 6.21
C ILE A 184 13.11 -0.78 7.03
N ARG A 185 12.46 0.18 6.35
CA ARG A 185 11.62 1.18 7.04
C ARG A 185 10.44 0.55 7.78
N TYR A 186 9.82 -0.48 7.19
CA TYR A 186 8.73 -1.22 7.81
C TYR A 186 9.16 -1.94 9.09
N PHE A 187 10.31 -2.62 9.07
CA PHE A 187 10.84 -3.33 10.24
C PHE A 187 11.34 -2.36 11.32
N GLU A 188 12.00 -1.26 10.94
CA GLU A 188 12.37 -0.18 11.88
C GLU A 188 11.16 0.34 12.65
N TYR A 189 10.07 0.63 11.93
CA TYR A 189 8.82 1.05 12.55
C TYR A 189 8.24 -0.03 13.46
N THR A 190 8.16 -1.27 12.96
CA THR A 190 7.57 -2.40 13.68
C THR A 190 8.29 -2.65 15.00
N PHE A 191 9.63 -2.75 14.99
CA PHE A 191 10.38 -3.00 16.21
C PHE A 191 10.37 -1.80 17.16
N SER A 192 10.42 -0.58 16.64
CA SER A 192 10.32 0.62 17.47
C SER A 192 8.96 0.73 18.16
N TYR A 193 7.87 0.40 17.45
CA TYR A 193 6.53 0.37 18.01
C TYR A 193 6.43 -0.65 19.14
N TRP A 194 6.80 -1.90 18.90
CA TRP A 194 6.68 -2.94 19.93
C TRP A 194 7.57 -2.71 21.14
N LEU A 195 8.77 -2.15 20.96
CA LEU A 195 9.64 -1.80 22.09
C LEU A 195 9.15 -0.58 22.88
N SER A 196 8.19 0.19 22.34
CA SER A 196 7.55 1.30 23.05
C SER A 196 6.33 0.86 23.88
N GLU A 197 5.78 -0.31 23.59
CA GLU A 197 4.70 -0.93 24.38
C GLU A 197 5.26 -1.57 25.66
N ASN A 198 4.38 -2.02 26.55
CA ASN A 198 4.81 -2.79 27.72
C ASN A 198 5.28 -4.18 27.29
N ASP A 199 6.38 -4.68 27.87
CA ASP A 199 6.82 -6.05 27.61
C ASP A 199 5.72 -7.02 28.06
N PRO A 200 5.14 -7.82 27.13
CA PRO A 200 4.03 -8.72 27.45
C PRO A 200 4.36 -9.72 28.57
N LEU A 201 5.61 -10.19 28.65
CA LEU A 201 6.06 -11.11 29.68
C LEU A 201 6.14 -10.42 31.04
N GLU A 202 6.70 -9.21 31.10
CA GLU A 202 6.79 -8.44 32.34
C GLU A 202 5.41 -8.00 32.84
N TRP A 203 4.55 -7.53 31.92
CA TRP A 203 3.19 -7.15 32.22
C TRP A 203 2.40 -8.34 32.78
N PHE A 204 2.40 -9.47 32.09
CA PHE A 204 1.67 -10.66 32.54
C PHE A 204 2.23 -11.22 33.86
N GLY A 205 3.54 -11.13 34.07
CA GLY A 205 4.18 -11.51 35.33
C GLY A 205 3.72 -10.69 36.54
N ARG A 206 3.29 -9.44 36.34
CA ARG A 206 2.73 -8.59 37.42
C ARG A 206 1.28 -8.93 37.75
N GLU A 207 0.53 -9.47 36.80
CA GLU A 207 -0.89 -9.82 36.96
C GLU A 207 -1.12 -11.17 37.65
N ILE A 208 -0.10 -12.02 37.72
CA ILE A 208 -0.21 -13.35 38.35
C ILE A 208 0.40 -13.37 39.75
N SER A 209 -0.22 -14.15 40.64
CA SER A 209 0.35 -14.45 41.95
C SER A 209 1.27 -15.69 41.85
N GLY A 210 2.58 -15.46 41.76
CA GLY A 210 3.59 -16.52 41.75
C GLY A 210 4.46 -16.56 40.49
N PRO A 211 5.48 -17.44 40.44
CA PRO A 211 6.40 -17.52 39.30
C PRO A 211 5.70 -18.06 38.04
N LEU A 212 6.02 -17.48 36.88
CA LEU A 212 5.48 -17.93 35.59
C LEU A 212 5.97 -19.36 35.26
N PRO A 213 5.08 -20.30 34.93
CA PRO A 213 5.49 -21.62 34.45
C PRO A 213 6.34 -21.50 33.18
N PRO A 214 7.43 -22.28 33.01
CA PRO A 214 8.32 -22.19 31.85
C PRO A 214 7.61 -22.32 30.50
N LYS A 215 6.57 -23.17 30.43
CA LYS A 215 5.76 -23.37 29.22
C LYS A 215 4.97 -22.12 28.82
N ILE A 216 4.49 -21.34 29.78
CA ILE A 216 3.78 -20.09 29.54
C ILE A 216 4.77 -18.99 29.18
N SER A 217 5.91 -18.90 29.89
CA SER A 217 6.98 -17.95 29.56
C SER A 217 7.50 -18.15 28.13
N ALA A 218 7.56 -19.39 27.65
CA ALA A 218 7.96 -19.69 26.28
C ALA A 218 7.01 -19.11 25.21
N LEU A 219 5.72 -18.92 25.51
CA LEU A 219 4.75 -18.32 24.59
C LEU A 219 5.03 -16.84 24.35
N PHE A 220 5.57 -16.15 25.36
CA PHE A 220 5.90 -14.72 25.27
C PHE A 220 7.27 -14.46 24.62
N LYS A 221 8.13 -15.47 24.47
CA LYS A 221 9.48 -15.28 23.91
C LYS A 221 9.48 -14.56 22.56
N PRO A 222 8.65 -14.92 21.56
CA PRO A 222 8.64 -14.27 20.25
C PRO A 222 8.23 -12.78 20.30
N ILE A 223 7.51 -12.37 21.34
CA ILE A 223 6.97 -11.02 21.49
C ILE A 223 7.64 -10.22 22.61
N SER A 224 8.66 -10.81 23.26
CA SER A 224 9.41 -10.16 24.34
C SER A 224 10.32 -9.04 23.82
N HIS A 225 10.58 -8.03 24.65
CA HIS A 225 11.50 -6.95 24.27
C HIS A 225 12.91 -7.46 23.97
N SER A 226 13.34 -8.53 24.65
CA SER A 226 14.64 -9.15 24.40
C SER A 226 14.75 -9.73 22.98
N HIS A 227 13.69 -10.39 22.50
CA HIS A 227 13.64 -10.93 21.14
C HIS A 227 13.55 -9.83 20.10
N ILE A 228 12.67 -8.85 20.31
CA ILE A 228 12.46 -7.74 19.37
C ILE A 228 13.73 -6.88 19.26
N SER A 229 14.42 -6.63 20.38
CA SER A 229 15.74 -5.97 20.37
C SER A 229 16.78 -6.76 19.58
N SER A 230 16.75 -8.09 19.66
CA SER A 230 17.63 -8.97 18.87
C SER A 230 17.31 -8.90 17.38
N CYS A 231 16.03 -8.85 16.99
CA CYS A 231 15.61 -8.65 15.61
C CYS A 231 16.04 -7.27 15.08
N ARG A 232 15.92 -6.20 15.88
CA ARG A 232 16.42 -4.87 15.51
C ARG A 232 17.94 -4.85 15.32
N MET A 233 18.71 -5.54 16.16
CA MET A 233 20.15 -5.68 15.94
C MET A 233 20.48 -6.40 14.64
N LYS A 234 19.75 -7.49 14.30
CA LYS A 234 19.92 -8.19 13.02
C LYS A 234 19.57 -7.30 11.83
N LEU A 235 18.51 -6.49 11.93
CA LEU A 235 18.16 -5.50 10.90
C LEU A 235 19.32 -4.55 10.64
N HIS A 236 19.90 -3.96 11.69
CA HIS A 236 21.07 -3.07 11.55
C HIS A 236 22.30 -3.80 10.98
N GLU A 237 22.50 -5.07 11.32
CA GLU A 237 23.59 -5.87 10.76
C GLU A 237 23.43 -6.03 9.25
N ILE A 238 22.21 -6.34 8.76
CA ILE A 238 21.87 -6.43 7.34
C ILE A 238 22.18 -5.09 6.64
N ILE A 239 21.67 -3.97 7.17
CA ILE A 239 21.87 -2.62 6.61
C ILE A 239 23.36 -2.26 6.51
N SER A 240 24.18 -2.70 7.48
CA SER A 240 25.59 -2.33 7.54
C SER A 240 26.52 -3.13 6.61
N ARG A 241 26.10 -4.32 6.17
CA ARG A 241 26.99 -5.29 5.50
C ARG A 241 26.60 -5.60 4.06
N GLU A 242 25.34 -5.39 3.71
CA GLU A 242 24.80 -5.86 2.45
C GLU A 242 24.59 -4.71 1.46
N ASP A 243 24.55 -5.06 0.17
CA ASP A 243 24.11 -4.13 -0.86
C ASP A 243 22.58 -3.98 -0.78
N ASP A 244 22.11 -2.76 -0.56
CA ASP A 244 20.70 -2.41 -0.52
C ASP A 244 19.97 -2.74 -1.83
N ASN A 245 20.67 -2.94 -2.94
CA ASN A 245 20.12 -3.37 -4.22
C ASN A 245 20.39 -4.86 -4.56
N SER A 246 20.36 -5.75 -3.56
CA SER A 246 20.56 -7.20 -3.80
C SER A 246 19.35 -8.06 -3.40
N PRO A 247 19.12 -9.19 -4.10
CA PRO A 247 18.14 -10.20 -3.67
C PRO A 247 18.54 -10.84 -2.33
N ALA A 248 19.83 -10.96 -2.04
CA ALA A 248 20.33 -11.53 -0.78
C ALA A 248 19.93 -10.67 0.44
N THR A 249 19.93 -9.34 0.28
CA THR A 249 19.39 -8.42 1.30
C THR A 249 17.91 -8.69 1.51
N LEU A 250 17.13 -8.83 0.44
CA LEU A 250 15.70 -9.11 0.54
C LEU A 250 15.42 -10.43 1.27
N GLU A 251 16.15 -11.50 0.93
CA GLU A 251 16.04 -12.81 1.59
C GLU A 251 16.31 -12.73 3.11
N LYS A 252 17.33 -11.97 3.51
CA LYS A 252 17.67 -11.77 4.93
C LYS A 252 16.62 -10.93 5.65
N LEU A 253 16.09 -9.89 5.00
CA LEU A 253 14.99 -9.08 5.55
C LEU A 253 13.72 -9.93 5.76
N LEU A 254 13.40 -10.82 4.83
CA LEU A 254 12.25 -11.73 4.93
C LEU A 254 12.36 -12.78 6.04
N CYS A 255 13.54 -12.94 6.64
CA CYS A 255 13.73 -13.79 7.82
C CYS A 255 13.36 -13.09 9.14
N LEU A 256 13.05 -11.78 9.11
CA LEU A 256 12.65 -11.00 10.28
C LEU A 256 11.13 -11.07 10.48
N PRO A 257 10.63 -11.12 11.73
CA PRO A 257 9.20 -11.21 11.99
C PRO A 257 8.49 -9.89 11.65
N GLY A 258 7.45 -9.96 10.82
CA GLY A 258 6.61 -8.82 10.48
C GLY A 258 5.66 -8.42 11.61
N TYR A 259 5.03 -7.24 11.49
CA TYR A 259 4.10 -6.68 12.47
C TYR A 259 3.00 -7.67 12.88
N GLY A 260 2.34 -8.30 11.91
CA GLY A 260 1.27 -9.27 12.18
C GLY A 260 1.75 -10.60 12.76
N GLU A 261 3.02 -10.95 12.61
CA GLU A 261 3.61 -12.18 13.18
C GLU A 261 4.03 -12.00 14.64
N ILE A 262 4.11 -10.75 15.11
CA ILE A 262 4.32 -10.41 16.53
C ILE A 262 2.97 -10.35 17.28
N VAL A 263 1.85 -10.15 16.59
CA VAL A 263 0.50 -10.10 17.21
C VAL A 263 -0.29 -11.41 17.04
N GLY A 264 0.10 -12.24 16.07
CA GLY A 264 -0.62 -13.43 15.62
C GLY A 264 -0.38 -14.68 16.45
#